data_AF-V2XEY5-F1
#
_entry.id   AF-V2XEY5-F1
#
_cell.length_a   1.000
_cell.length_b   1.000
_cell.length_c   1.000
_cell.angle_alpha   90.00
_cell.angle_beta   90.00
_cell.angle_gamma   90.00
#
_symmetry.space_group_name_H-M   'P 1'
#
loop_
_entity.id
_entity.type
_entity.pdbx_description
1 polymer ?
#
loop_
_entity_poly.entity_id
_entity_poly.type
_entity_poly.pdbx_seq_one_letter_code
_entity_poly.pdbx_strand_id
1 'polypeptide(L)'
;MASAKIATLVIRTLAKPISNQIKQQAKQHETFRSFCVGLAQRMHRTEVRLRTNILGEPAKHIRPLSETRAIESGANALAEGFLFAVAAGLIIGETWRSSRNQSKRRDDVDDKLEDLDTRVTELTTRFNSLASQIEERLDEERRRNDELSRILERMVEIGLRGGWAEFEDTPLRIPRISLSRSHREVDQETQEERDNSIETSDGDSSRPSPSS
;
A
#
# COMPACT_ATOMS: atom_id res chain seq x y z
N MET A 1 -13.53 -12.88 5.26
CA MET A 1 -14.13 -14.22 5.42
C MET A 1 -15.49 -14.23 6.13
N ALA A 2 -15.74 -13.36 7.12
CA ALA A 2 -17.03 -13.33 7.83
C ALA A 2 -18.21 -12.79 6.99
N SER A 3 -18.01 -11.73 6.19
CA SER A 3 -19.05 -11.12 5.34
C SER A 3 -19.61 -12.09 4.30
N ALA A 4 -18.74 -12.80 3.58
CA ALA A 4 -19.14 -13.83 2.62
C ALA A 4 -19.95 -14.96 3.29
N LYS A 5 -19.57 -15.40 4.49
CA LYS A 5 -20.30 -16.46 5.22
C LYS A 5 -21.69 -16.00 5.67
N ILE A 6 -21.82 -14.74 6.11
CA ILE A 6 -23.11 -14.15 6.51
C ILE A 6 -24.01 -13.97 5.29
N ALA A 7 -23.47 -13.45 4.18
CA ALA A 7 -24.23 -13.28 2.94
C ALA A 7 -24.80 -14.61 2.44
N THR A 8 -23.99 -15.68 2.40
CA THR A 8 -24.44 -17.01 1.96
C THR A 8 -25.47 -17.61 2.91
N LEU A 9 -25.35 -17.37 4.22
CA LEU A 9 -26.35 -17.78 5.20
C LEU A 9 -27.68 -17.07 4.97
N VAL A 10 -27.68 -15.74 4.84
CA VAL A 10 -28.88 -14.92 4.59
C VAL A 10 -29.58 -15.30 3.30
N ILE A 11 -28.83 -15.53 2.21
CA ILE A 11 -29.38 -16.01 0.94
C ILE A 11 -30.09 -17.35 1.15
N ARG A 12 -29.46 -18.30 1.85
CA ARG A 12 -30.03 -19.63 2.07
C ARG A 12 -31.22 -19.62 3.03
N THR A 13 -31.22 -18.79 4.06
CA THR A 13 -32.31 -18.69 5.04
C THR A 13 -33.49 -17.88 4.54
N LEU A 14 -33.31 -16.90 3.65
CA LEU A 14 -34.41 -16.07 3.14
C LEU A 14 -35.00 -16.59 1.83
N ALA A 15 -34.20 -17.19 0.93
CA ALA A 15 -34.69 -17.57 -0.40
C ALA A 15 -35.85 -18.58 -0.39
N LYS A 16 -35.78 -19.59 0.47
CA LYS A 16 -36.81 -20.64 0.56
C LYS A 16 -38.10 -20.18 1.28
N PRO A 17 -38.06 -19.59 2.49
CA PRO A 17 -39.28 -19.19 3.18
C PRO A 17 -39.97 -18.01 2.49
N ILE A 18 -39.24 -17.05 1.91
CA ILE A 18 -39.85 -15.92 1.21
C ILE A 18 -40.60 -16.40 -0.04
N SER A 19 -39.99 -17.28 -0.84
CA SER A 19 -40.66 -17.85 -2.02
C SER A 19 -41.94 -18.60 -1.64
N ASN A 20 -41.91 -19.37 -0.55
CA ASN A 20 -43.08 -20.12 -0.08
C ASN A 20 -44.16 -19.21 0.54
N GLN A 21 -43.79 -18.18 1.31
CA GLN A 21 -44.73 -17.23 1.90
C GLN A 21 -45.41 -16.36 0.85
N ILE A 22 -44.67 -15.88 -0.16
CA ILE A 22 -45.24 -15.08 -1.25
C ILE A 22 -46.23 -15.92 -2.07
N LYS A 23 -45.90 -17.20 -2.34
CA LYS A 23 -46.82 -18.14 -3.01
C LYS A 23 -48.08 -18.44 -2.18
N GLN A 24 -47.97 -18.53 -0.85
CA GLN A 24 -49.13 -18.71 0.03
C GLN A 24 -50.00 -17.45 0.10
N GLN A 25 -49.41 -16.26 0.25
CA GLN A 25 -50.15 -15.01 0.30
C GLN A 25 -50.86 -14.69 -1.01
N ALA A 26 -50.28 -15.05 -2.17
CA ALA A 26 -50.95 -14.88 -3.46
C ALA A 26 -52.16 -15.81 -3.67
N LYS A 27 -52.27 -16.89 -2.89
CA LYS A 27 -53.47 -17.74 -2.85
C LYS A 27 -54.51 -17.23 -1.85
N GLN A 28 -54.08 -16.50 -0.81
CA GLN A 28 -54.95 -16.04 0.28
C GLN A 28 -55.53 -14.63 0.05
N HIS A 29 -54.83 -13.75 -0.68
CA HIS A 29 -55.25 -12.37 -0.90
C HIS A 29 -55.38 -12.01 -2.39
N GLU A 30 -56.59 -11.62 -2.80
CA GLU A 30 -56.88 -11.21 -4.18
C GLU A 30 -56.21 -9.88 -4.57
N THR A 31 -56.04 -8.96 -3.62
CA THR A 31 -55.29 -7.72 -3.82
C THR A 31 -53.83 -8.01 -4.15
N PHE A 32 -53.20 -8.93 -3.43
CA PHE A 32 -51.82 -9.34 -3.69
C PHE A 32 -51.68 -10.10 -5.01
N ARG A 33 -52.67 -10.94 -5.36
CA ARG A 33 -52.78 -11.57 -6.68
C ARG A 33 -52.77 -10.53 -7.81
N SER A 34 -53.60 -9.49 -7.70
CA SER A 34 -53.65 -8.41 -8.71
C SER A 34 -52.33 -7.64 -8.82
N PHE A 35 -51.64 -7.42 -7.70
CA PHE A 35 -50.31 -6.80 -7.66
C PHE A 35 -49.24 -7.66 -8.35
N CYS A 36 -49.21 -8.97 -8.07
CA CYS A 36 -48.30 -9.91 -8.73
C CYS A 36 -48.55 -9.99 -10.24
N VAL A 37 -49.82 -10.01 -10.67
CA VAL A 37 -50.18 -9.97 -12.10
C VAL A 37 -49.73 -8.66 -12.74
N GLY A 38 -49.95 -7.52 -12.07
CA GLY A 38 -49.50 -6.21 -12.53
C GLY A 38 -47.97 -6.13 -12.65
N LEU A 39 -47.22 -6.67 -11.68
CA LEU A 39 -45.76 -6.77 -11.73
C LEU A 39 -45.28 -7.65 -12.88
N ALA A 40 -45.85 -8.85 -13.04
CA ALA A 40 -45.52 -9.76 -14.12
C ALA A 40 -45.77 -9.13 -15.49
N GLN A 41 -46.92 -8.46 -15.66
CA GLN A 41 -47.25 -7.76 -16.90
C GLN A 41 -46.34 -6.54 -17.13
N ARG A 42 -45.98 -5.79 -16.09
CA ARG A 42 -45.04 -4.66 -16.19
C ARG A 42 -43.66 -5.15 -16.62
N MET A 43 -43.15 -6.20 -15.98
CA MET A 43 -41.86 -6.81 -16.30
C MET A 43 -41.83 -7.31 -17.75
N HIS A 44 -42.88 -8.00 -18.18
CA HIS A 44 -42.97 -8.49 -19.55
C HIS A 44 -43.06 -7.35 -20.58
N ARG A 45 -43.81 -6.28 -20.27
CA ARG A 45 -43.84 -5.06 -21.09
C ARG A 45 -42.49 -4.36 -21.14
N THR A 46 -41.75 -4.29 -20.03
CA THR A 46 -40.41 -3.70 -20.01
C THR A 46 -39.41 -4.55 -20.78
N GLU A 47 -39.49 -5.88 -20.68
CA GLU A 47 -38.63 -6.80 -21.43
C GLU A 47 -38.87 -6.68 -22.93
N VAL A 48 -40.14 -6.66 -23.38
CA VAL A 48 -40.49 -6.45 -24.79
C VAL A 48 -40.05 -5.07 -25.25
N ARG A 49 -40.26 -4.00 -24.46
CA ARG A 49 -39.76 -2.65 -24.80
C ARG A 49 -38.25 -2.60 -24.93
N LEU A 50 -37.50 -3.24 -24.04
CA LEU A 50 -36.04 -3.33 -24.10
C LEU A 50 -35.58 -4.10 -25.34
N ARG A 51 -36.19 -5.26 -25.62
CA ARG A 51 -35.86 -6.05 -26.82
C ARG A 51 -36.19 -5.32 -28.11
N THR A 52 -37.34 -4.66 -28.19
CA THR A 52 -37.72 -3.86 -29.35
C THR A 52 -36.83 -2.63 -29.51
N ASN A 53 -36.41 -1.98 -28.42
CA ASN A 53 -35.53 -0.80 -28.49
C ASN A 53 -34.06 -1.16 -28.82
N ILE A 54 -33.57 -2.32 -28.40
CA ILE A 54 -32.19 -2.76 -28.63
C ILE A 54 -32.05 -3.55 -29.94
N LEU A 55 -33.02 -4.42 -30.25
CA LEU A 55 -32.94 -5.39 -31.35
C LEU A 55 -33.83 -5.02 -32.55
N GLY A 56 -34.72 -4.02 -32.42
CA GLY A 56 -35.59 -3.55 -33.50
C GLY A 56 -36.73 -4.52 -33.89
N GLU A 57 -36.93 -5.62 -33.16
CA GLU A 57 -37.96 -6.61 -33.49
C GLU A 57 -39.39 -6.08 -33.24
N PRO A 58 -40.35 -6.36 -34.15
CA PRO A 58 -41.72 -5.88 -34.03
C PRO A 58 -42.40 -6.46 -32.79
N ALA A 59 -43.07 -5.61 -32.02
CA ALA A 59 -43.73 -5.97 -30.77
C ALA A 59 -44.79 -7.06 -31.00
N LYS A 60 -44.45 -8.31 -30.68
CA LYS A 60 -45.34 -9.47 -30.81
C LYS A 60 -46.50 -9.35 -29.81
N HIS A 61 -47.72 -9.63 -30.28
CA HIS A 61 -48.96 -9.55 -29.50
C HIS A 61 -48.88 -10.39 -28.21
N ILE A 62 -48.90 -9.71 -27.08
CA ILE A 62 -48.78 -10.30 -25.74
C ILE A 62 -50.13 -10.92 -25.38
N ARG A 63 -50.20 -12.26 -25.39
CA ARG A 63 -51.35 -12.98 -24.84
C ARG A 63 -51.31 -12.85 -23.32
N PRO A 64 -52.37 -12.37 -22.64
CA PRO A 64 -52.41 -12.37 -21.19
C PRO A 64 -52.25 -13.81 -20.70
N LEU A 65 -51.19 -14.05 -19.93
CA LEU A 65 -50.89 -15.36 -19.34
C LEU A 65 -52.06 -15.76 -18.42
N SER A 66 -52.41 -17.06 -18.35
CA SER A 66 -53.45 -17.52 -17.42
C SER A 66 -53.13 -17.04 -16.01
N GLU A 67 -54.14 -16.58 -15.28
CA GLU A 67 -53.94 -15.87 -14.01
C GLU A 67 -53.05 -16.67 -13.04
N THR A 68 -53.22 -17.98 -12.97
CA THR A 68 -52.41 -18.89 -12.14
C THR A 68 -50.92 -18.81 -12.47
N ARG A 69 -50.57 -18.74 -13.76
CA ARG A 69 -49.18 -18.71 -14.23
C ARG A 69 -48.57 -17.32 -14.06
N ALA A 70 -49.38 -16.26 -14.24
CA ALA A 70 -48.97 -14.88 -13.96
C ALA A 70 -48.67 -14.67 -12.47
N ILE A 71 -49.46 -15.29 -11.58
CA ILE A 71 -49.23 -15.24 -10.14
C ILE A 71 -47.92 -15.93 -9.75
N GLU A 72 -47.67 -17.14 -10.26
CA GLU A 72 -46.44 -17.86 -9.93
C GLU A 72 -45.19 -17.13 -10.44
N SER A 73 -45.25 -16.60 -11.67
CA SER A 73 -44.17 -15.80 -12.25
C SER A 73 -43.95 -14.49 -11.48
N GLY A 74 -45.03 -13.77 -11.12
CA GLY A 74 -44.96 -12.55 -10.33
C GLY A 74 -44.39 -12.78 -8.93
N ALA A 75 -44.80 -13.86 -8.26
CA ALA A 75 -44.30 -14.25 -6.95
C ALA A 75 -42.79 -14.56 -6.97
N ASN A 76 -42.33 -15.29 -7.99
CA ASN A 76 -40.90 -15.62 -8.14
C ASN A 76 -40.07 -14.36 -8.40
N ALA A 77 -40.54 -13.46 -9.28
CA ALA A 77 -39.87 -12.19 -9.56
C ALA A 77 -39.81 -11.26 -8.33
N LEU A 78 -40.84 -11.27 -7.48
CA LEU A 78 -40.88 -10.53 -6.22
C LEU A 78 -39.86 -11.06 -5.20
N ALA A 79 -39.77 -12.39 -5.05
CA ALA A 79 -38.81 -13.03 -4.17
C ALA A 79 -37.36 -12.76 -4.61
N GLU A 80 -37.09 -12.89 -5.90
CA GLU A 80 -35.79 -12.59 -6.49
C GLU A 80 -35.44 -11.09 -6.36
N GLY A 81 -36.38 -10.20 -6.65
CA GLY A 81 -36.20 -8.75 -6.48
C GLY A 81 -35.91 -8.36 -5.03
N PHE A 82 -36.55 -8.99 -4.06
CA PHE A 82 -36.27 -8.77 -2.64
C PHE A 82 -34.84 -9.17 -2.27
N LEU A 83 -34.38 -10.33 -2.74
CA LEU A 83 -32.99 -10.78 -2.51
C LEU A 83 -31.98 -9.82 -3.15
N PHE A 84 -32.23 -9.38 -4.39
CA PHE A 84 -31.38 -8.38 -5.05
C PHE A 84 -31.37 -7.04 -4.32
N ALA A 85 -32.50 -6.58 -3.81
CA ALA A 85 -32.56 -5.34 -3.04
C ALA A 85 -31.74 -5.44 -1.74
N VAL A 86 -31.84 -6.56 -1.02
CA VAL A 86 -31.02 -6.81 0.18
C VAL A 86 -29.53 -6.88 -0.17
N ALA A 87 -29.16 -7.58 -1.24
CA ALA A 87 -27.78 -7.68 -1.69
C ALA A 87 -27.21 -6.33 -2.14
N ALA A 88 -27.95 -5.59 -2.97
CA ALA A 88 -27.57 -4.25 -3.43
C ALA A 88 -27.47 -3.27 -2.27
N GLY A 89 -28.42 -3.30 -1.33
CA GLY A 89 -28.39 -2.49 -0.12
C GLY A 89 -27.19 -2.81 0.77
N LEU A 90 -26.82 -4.08 0.90
CA LEU A 90 -25.64 -4.51 1.65
C LEU A 90 -24.35 -4.04 0.97
N ILE A 91 -24.26 -4.18 -0.35
CA ILE A 91 -23.12 -3.68 -1.13
C ILE A 91 -22.98 -2.17 -0.95
N ILE A 92 -24.04 -1.40 -1.20
CA ILE A 92 -24.04 0.06 -1.08
C ILE A 92 -23.71 0.48 0.35
N GLY A 93 -24.33 -0.16 1.35
CA GLY A 93 -24.07 0.10 2.76
C GLY A 93 -22.63 -0.17 3.16
N GLU A 94 -22.02 -1.25 2.66
CA GLU A 94 -20.59 -1.52 2.87
C GLU A 94 -19.71 -0.54 2.09
N THR A 95 -20.09 -0.13 0.88
CA THR A 95 -19.32 0.87 0.10
C THR A 95 -19.29 2.20 0.84
N TRP A 96 -20.44 2.63 1.39
CA TRP A 96 -20.54 3.90 2.10
C TRP A 96 -19.79 3.87 3.44
N ARG A 97 -19.84 2.75 4.16
CA ARG A 97 -19.05 2.52 5.38
C ARG A 97 -17.54 2.41 5.11
N SER A 98 -17.16 1.71 4.03
CA SER A 98 -15.76 1.48 3.64
C SER A 98 -15.07 2.74 3.14
N SER A 99 -15.80 3.62 2.44
CA SER A 99 -15.29 4.89 1.89
C SER A 99 -14.69 5.80 2.97
N ARG A 100 -15.27 5.85 4.19
CA ARG A 100 -14.70 6.64 5.31
C ARG A 100 -13.37 6.08 5.83
N ASN A 101 -13.14 4.77 5.76
CA ASN A 101 -11.88 4.16 6.18
C ASN A 101 -10.81 4.23 5.08
N GLN A 102 -11.22 4.25 3.80
CA GLN A 102 -10.30 4.35 2.68
C GLN A 102 -9.67 5.75 2.55
N SER A 103 -10.40 6.82 2.88
CA SER A 103 -9.85 8.18 2.95
C SER A 103 -8.69 8.25 3.94
N LYS A 104 -8.92 7.85 5.20
CA LYS A 104 -7.88 7.88 6.24
C LYS A 104 -6.63 7.08 5.88
N ARG A 105 -6.79 5.95 5.17
CA ARG A 105 -5.65 5.14 4.70
C ARG A 105 -4.94 5.79 3.51
N ARG A 106 -5.64 6.56 2.67
CA ARG A 106 -4.99 7.37 1.63
C ARG A 106 -4.20 8.50 2.26
N ASP A 107 -4.81 9.23 3.20
CA ASP A 107 -4.17 10.32 3.92
C ASP A 107 -2.87 9.84 4.63
N ASP A 108 -2.92 8.75 5.39
CA ASP A 108 -1.73 8.15 6.05
C ASP A 108 -0.65 7.65 5.06
N VAL A 109 -1.04 7.23 3.85
CA VAL A 109 -0.08 6.81 2.83
C VAL A 109 0.58 8.02 2.18
N ASP A 110 -0.18 9.09 1.93
CA ASP A 110 0.34 10.33 1.37
C ASP A 110 1.30 11.01 2.36
N ASP A 111 0.97 11.04 3.66
CA ASP A 111 1.85 11.54 4.72
C ASP A 111 3.20 10.78 4.77
N LYS A 112 3.16 9.45 4.61
CA LYS A 112 4.37 8.61 4.55
C LYS A 112 5.18 8.84 3.29
N LEU A 113 4.53 9.15 2.17
CA LEU A 113 5.20 9.47 0.92
C LEU A 113 5.98 10.78 1.05
N GLU A 114 5.38 11.79 1.68
CA GLU A 114 6.00 13.10 1.92
C GLU A 114 7.19 13.00 2.89
N ASP A 115 7.05 12.22 3.97
CA ASP A 115 8.17 11.94 4.89
C ASP A 115 9.33 11.21 4.18
N LEU A 116 9.02 10.22 3.34
CA LEU A 116 10.05 9.48 2.61
C LEU A 116 10.76 10.36 1.57
N ASP A 117 10.03 11.23 0.86
CA ASP A 117 10.60 12.19 -0.09
C ASP A 117 11.52 13.20 0.60
N THR A 118 11.11 13.68 1.77
CA THR A 118 11.92 14.56 2.62
C THR A 118 13.23 13.88 3.04
N ARG A 119 13.15 12.61 3.49
CA ARG A 119 14.33 11.83 3.89
C ARG A 119 15.25 11.54 2.70
N VAL A 120 14.72 11.25 1.52
CA VAL A 120 15.51 11.04 0.30
C VAL A 120 16.23 12.32 -0.10
N THR A 121 15.55 13.46 -0.04
CA THR A 121 16.13 14.77 -0.34
C THR A 121 17.24 15.14 0.65
N GLU A 122 17.00 14.91 1.95
CA GLU A 122 18.01 15.12 2.99
C GLU A 122 19.23 14.22 2.78
N LEU A 123 19.00 12.92 2.52
CA LEU A 123 20.07 11.97 2.29
C LEU A 123 20.89 12.31 1.04
N THR A 124 20.22 12.73 -0.04
CA THR A 124 20.88 13.19 -1.26
C THR A 124 21.73 14.43 -1.00
N THR A 125 21.23 15.36 -0.18
CA THR A 125 21.96 16.57 0.20
C THR A 125 23.21 16.23 1.03
N ARG A 126 23.07 15.32 2.01
CA ARG A 126 24.20 14.81 2.81
C ARG A 126 25.23 14.09 1.93
N PHE A 127 24.77 13.26 1.00
CA PHE A 127 25.63 12.55 0.06
C PHE A 127 26.43 13.53 -0.83
N ASN A 128 25.78 14.53 -1.41
CA ASN A 128 26.45 15.54 -2.24
C ASN A 128 27.46 16.36 -1.44
N SER A 129 27.14 16.70 -0.19
CA SER A 129 28.07 17.37 0.71
C SER A 129 29.32 16.52 0.99
N LEU A 130 29.14 15.23 1.28
CA LEU A 130 30.27 14.31 1.49
C LEU A 130 31.08 14.11 0.22
N ALA A 131 30.43 13.98 -0.94
CA ALA A 131 31.11 13.87 -2.23
C ALA A 131 31.99 15.10 -2.51
N SER A 132 31.46 16.30 -2.26
CA SER A 132 32.22 17.55 -2.40
C SER A 132 33.44 17.60 -1.47
N GLN A 133 33.28 17.16 -0.21
CA GLN A 133 34.40 17.11 0.74
C GLN A 133 35.50 16.13 0.31
N ILE A 134 35.12 14.97 -0.25
CA ILE A 134 36.09 13.99 -0.77
C ILE A 134 36.85 14.58 -1.96
N GLU A 135 36.15 15.25 -2.87
CA GLU A 135 36.76 15.86 -4.06
C GLU A 135 37.76 16.96 -3.67
N GLU A 136 37.40 17.84 -2.72
CA GLU A 136 38.31 18.85 -2.17
C GLU A 136 39.55 18.21 -1.53
N ARG A 137 39.38 17.16 -0.73
CA ARG A 137 40.50 16.43 -0.10
C ARG A 137 41.42 15.81 -1.15
N LEU A 138 40.87 15.19 -2.19
CA LEU A 138 41.67 14.60 -3.27
C LEU A 138 42.47 15.65 -4.03
N ASP A 139 41.89 16.83 -4.27
CA ASP A 139 42.58 17.94 -4.92
C ASP A 139 43.68 18.54 -4.04
N GLU A 140 43.45 18.65 -2.72
CA GLU A 140 44.49 19.02 -1.75
C GLU A 140 45.67 18.02 -1.78
N GLU A 141 45.38 16.72 -1.73
CA GLU A 141 46.41 15.67 -1.78
C GLU A 141 47.19 15.70 -3.10
N ARG A 142 46.51 15.88 -4.23
CA ARG A 142 47.15 16.01 -5.55
C ARG A 142 48.08 17.21 -5.60
N ARG A 143 47.63 18.39 -5.15
CA ARG A 143 48.48 19.60 -5.11
C ARG A 143 49.71 19.40 -4.25
N ARG A 144 49.57 18.78 -3.07
CA ARG A 144 50.73 18.47 -2.22
C ARG A 144 51.70 17.51 -2.90
N ASN A 145 51.20 16.48 -3.59
CA ASN A 145 52.05 15.54 -4.29
C ASN A 145 52.79 16.20 -5.47
N ASP A 146 52.13 17.10 -6.21
CA ASP A 146 52.74 17.87 -7.29
C ASP A 146 53.81 18.83 -6.77
N GLU A 147 53.56 19.51 -5.64
CA GLU A 147 54.55 20.35 -4.96
C GLU A 147 55.76 19.55 -4.52
N LEU A 148 55.56 18.39 -3.88
CA LEU A 148 56.63 17.48 -3.48
C LEU A 148 57.43 17.01 -4.70
N SER A 149 56.77 16.63 -5.77
CA SER A 149 57.40 16.20 -7.03
C SER A 149 58.25 17.31 -7.63
N ARG A 150 57.75 18.54 -7.63
CA ARG A 150 58.47 19.72 -8.15
C ARG A 150 59.68 20.09 -7.28
N ILE A 151 59.56 19.98 -5.96
CA ILE A 151 60.69 20.17 -5.04
C ILE A 151 61.74 19.09 -5.29
N LEU A 152 61.32 17.83 -5.44
CA LEU A 152 62.20 16.70 -5.71
C LEU A 152 62.96 16.91 -7.03
N GLU A 153 62.27 17.30 -8.09
CA GLU A 153 62.87 17.62 -9.39
C GLU A 153 63.94 18.71 -9.27
N ARG A 154 63.63 19.79 -8.54
CA ARG A 154 64.59 20.87 -8.29
C ARG A 154 65.80 20.42 -7.46
N MET A 155 65.60 19.59 -6.44
CA MET A 155 66.70 19.03 -5.64
C MET A 155 67.58 18.09 -6.48
N VAL A 156 66.97 17.24 -7.30
CA VAL A 156 67.68 16.33 -8.21
C VAL A 156 68.52 17.13 -9.21
N GLU A 157 67.96 18.20 -9.80
CA GLU A 157 68.70 19.08 -10.71
C GLU A 157 69.91 19.74 -10.04
N ILE A 158 69.74 20.29 -8.82
CA ILE A 158 70.82 20.91 -8.04
C ILE A 158 71.87 19.86 -7.65
N GLY A 159 71.46 18.67 -7.24
CA GLY A 159 72.34 17.57 -6.86
C GLY A 159 73.17 17.05 -8.04
N LEU A 160 72.54 16.81 -9.18
CA LEU A 160 73.21 16.42 -10.43
C LEU A 160 74.22 17.49 -10.89
N ARG A 161 73.87 18.77 -10.77
CA ARG A 161 74.76 19.90 -11.11
C ARG A 161 75.87 20.14 -10.07
N GLY A 162 75.65 19.75 -8.82
CA GLY A 162 76.57 19.93 -7.69
C GLY A 162 77.49 18.73 -7.40
N GLY A 163 77.53 17.72 -8.28
CA GLY A 163 78.46 16.58 -8.17
C GLY A 163 77.95 15.39 -7.34
N TRP A 164 76.66 15.31 -7.01
CA TRP A 164 76.11 14.21 -6.20
C TRP A 164 76.11 12.84 -6.92
N ALA A 165 76.34 12.82 -8.23
CA ALA A 165 76.55 11.59 -8.99
C ALA A 165 77.86 10.86 -8.62
N GLU A 166 78.82 11.54 -7.97
CA GLU A 166 80.12 10.94 -7.58
C GLU A 166 80.05 10.18 -6.24
N PHE A 167 78.95 10.28 -5.49
CA PHE A 167 78.79 9.70 -4.14
C PHE A 167 78.12 8.30 -4.11
N GLU A 168 77.87 7.66 -5.26
CA GLU A 168 77.15 6.37 -5.38
C GLU A 168 77.71 5.23 -4.50
N ASP A 169 79.01 5.26 -4.14
CA ASP A 169 79.66 4.18 -3.38
C ASP A 169 79.69 4.35 -1.84
N THR A 170 78.95 5.31 -1.28
CA THR A 170 78.83 5.46 0.19
C THR A 170 77.43 5.07 0.70
N PRO A 171 77.29 4.08 1.61
CA PRO A 171 75.98 3.62 2.05
C PRO A 171 75.29 4.69 2.92
N LEU A 172 74.29 5.36 2.36
CA LEU A 172 73.47 6.35 3.06
C LEU A 172 72.60 5.67 4.14
N ARG A 173 72.74 6.09 5.40
CA ARG A 173 71.83 5.70 6.48
C ARG A 173 70.57 6.58 6.43
N ILE A 174 69.47 6.01 5.96
CA ILE A 174 68.16 6.67 6.00
C ILE A 174 67.67 6.73 7.46
N PRO A 175 67.48 7.92 8.06
CA PRO A 175 66.85 8.02 9.37
C PRO A 175 65.37 7.61 9.26
N ARG A 176 64.94 6.62 10.04
CA ARG A 176 63.53 6.22 10.10
C ARG A 176 62.73 7.33 10.80
N ILE A 177 61.98 8.09 10.02
CA ILE A 177 61.00 9.05 10.53
C ILE A 177 59.82 8.23 11.07
N SER A 178 59.61 8.23 12.37
CA SER A 178 58.40 7.67 12.98
C SER A 178 57.26 8.67 12.81
N LEU A 179 56.45 8.47 11.78
CA LEU A 179 55.17 9.17 11.64
C LEU A 179 54.25 8.70 12.77
N SER A 180 54.18 9.47 13.86
CA SER A 180 53.11 9.34 14.83
C SER A 180 51.80 9.71 14.13
N ARG A 181 51.08 8.68 13.68
CA ARG A 181 49.69 8.78 13.24
C ARG A 181 48.88 9.28 14.45
N SER A 182 48.65 10.58 14.53
CA SER A 182 47.63 11.13 15.41
C SER A 182 46.29 10.70 14.83
N HIS A 183 45.82 9.53 15.26
CA HIS A 183 44.42 9.19 15.18
C HIS A 183 43.71 10.18 16.10
N ARG A 184 43.17 11.25 15.52
CA ARG A 184 42.12 12.02 16.18
C ARG A 184 40.95 11.05 16.39
N GLU A 185 40.64 10.83 17.66
CA GLU A 185 39.41 10.22 18.14
C GLU A 185 38.22 11.04 17.61
N VAL A 186 37.57 10.53 16.58
CA VAL A 186 36.17 10.84 16.29
C VAL A 186 35.57 9.52 15.82
N ASP A 187 35.38 8.61 16.77
CA ASP A 187 34.48 7.45 16.72
C ASP A 187 34.30 6.95 18.17
N GLN A 188 33.72 7.82 19.01
CA GLN A 188 33.07 7.43 20.26
C GLN A 188 31.60 7.86 20.19
N GLU A 189 30.86 7.24 19.29
CA GLU A 189 29.39 7.23 19.35
C GLU A 189 28.89 5.88 18.84
N THR A 190 28.97 4.78 19.63
CA THR A 190 28.06 3.63 19.36
C THR A 190 27.79 2.63 20.48
N GLN A 191 28.16 2.85 21.76
CA GLN A 191 27.93 1.78 22.77
C GLN A 191 27.20 2.13 24.06
N GLU A 192 26.74 3.36 24.29
CA GLU A 192 25.96 3.69 25.50
C GLU A 192 24.46 3.93 25.27
N GLU A 193 23.98 4.12 24.04
CA GLU A 193 22.53 4.31 23.80
C GLU A 193 21.75 3.01 23.51
N ARG A 194 22.40 1.84 23.54
CA ARG A 194 21.69 0.55 23.46
C ARG A 194 21.09 0.08 24.79
N ASP A 195 21.40 0.74 25.90
CA ASP A 195 20.95 0.28 27.24
C ASP A 195 19.81 1.13 27.83
N ASN A 196 19.46 2.27 27.23
CA ASN A 196 18.48 3.21 27.83
C ASN A 196 17.10 3.28 27.15
N SER A 197 16.75 2.30 26.30
CA SER A 197 15.41 2.21 25.68
C SER A 197 14.58 1.00 26.12
N ILE A 198 15.05 0.22 27.10
CA ILE A 198 14.28 -0.88 27.71
C ILE A 198 13.73 -0.45 29.08
N GLU A 199 13.32 0.80 29.24
CA GLU A 199 12.54 1.21 30.41
C GLU A 199 11.54 2.28 29.98
N THR A 200 10.41 1.84 29.42
CA THR A 200 9.06 2.39 29.66
C THR A 200 8.05 1.71 28.74
N SER A 201 7.45 0.63 29.23
CA SER A 201 6.06 0.30 28.89
C SER A 201 5.42 -0.32 30.12
N ASP A 202 4.76 0.57 30.88
CA ASP A 202 3.51 0.37 31.60
C ASP A 202 3.11 -1.06 32.01
N GLY A 203 3.06 -1.27 33.33
CA GLY A 203 1.80 -1.15 34.05
C GLY A 203 0.62 -2.03 33.60
N ASP A 204 0.24 -2.93 34.53
CA ASP A 204 -1.14 -3.36 34.83
C ASP A 204 -1.74 -4.54 34.03
N SER A 205 -1.83 -5.71 34.69
CA SER A 205 -3.11 -6.29 35.15
C SER A 205 -3.02 -7.80 35.51
N SER A 206 -3.40 -8.10 36.77
CA SER A 206 -4.25 -9.23 37.21
C SER A 206 -3.79 -10.72 37.09
N ARG A 207 -3.37 -11.30 38.24
CA ARG A 207 -3.73 -12.60 38.94
C ARG A 207 -4.37 -13.80 38.17
N PRO A 208 -4.40 -15.04 38.76
CA PRO A 208 -3.64 -15.64 39.87
C PRO A 208 -3.08 -17.07 39.58
N SER A 209 -2.47 -17.64 40.62
CA SER A 209 -1.81 -18.95 40.80
C SER A 209 -2.56 -20.23 40.38
N PRO A 210 -1.83 -21.35 40.25
CA PRO A 210 -2.17 -22.51 41.07
C PRO A 210 -0.94 -23.14 41.73
N SER A 211 -1.03 -23.38 43.05
CA SER A 211 -0.18 -24.34 43.76
C SER A 211 -0.93 -25.66 43.92
N SER A 212 -0.13 -26.71 44.08
CA SER A 212 -0.46 -28.08 44.48
C SER A 212 -1.46 -28.22 45.62
#